data_AF-A0A496RGF6-F1
#
_entry.id   AF-A0A496RGF6-F1
#
_cell.length_a   1.000
_cell.length_b   1.000
_cell.length_c   1.000
_cell.angle_alpha   90.00
_cell.angle_beta   90.00
_cell.angle_gamma   90.00
#
_symmetry.space_group_name_H-M   'P 1'
#
loop_
_entity.id
_entity.type
_entity.pdbx_description
1 polymer ?
#
loop_
_entity_poly.entity_id
_entity_poly.type
_entity_poly.pdbx_seq_one_letter_code
_entity_poly.pdbx_strand_id
1 'polypeptide(L)'
;MTDIERIRLKINDHLKPEIDKDEGDGETRIFKLTHHHIQDYTVKVNNVEQIENTDYVIDTTNGVITFTTAPADGYSVITQYKYAGFTDTEIQNILDEQGSITNAVIECIKILMFDASRQFDYRIADEEVTPSQIFKNLKEMLELYKSSQTPTIINRINEHYKPTEDLDDDDLTRIDTGLED
;
A
#
# COMPACT_ATOMS: atom_id res chain seq x y z
N MET A 1 -7.47 -3.15 -17.24
CA MET A 1 -6.59 -2.70 -16.15
C MET A 1 -7.48 -2.23 -15.00
N THR A 2 -7.46 -2.94 -13.89
CA THR A 2 -8.25 -2.62 -12.69
C THR A 2 -7.60 -1.49 -11.90
N ASP A 3 -8.34 -0.89 -10.96
CA ASP A 3 -7.78 0.17 -10.12
C ASP A 3 -6.69 -0.36 -9.16
N ILE A 4 -6.80 -1.61 -8.69
CA ILE A 4 -5.76 -2.31 -7.94
C ILE A 4 -4.47 -2.42 -8.77
N GLU A 5 -4.57 -2.87 -10.03
CA GLU A 5 -3.42 -2.96 -10.94
C GLU A 5 -2.76 -1.60 -11.18
N ARG A 6 -3.56 -0.51 -11.27
CA ARG A 6 -3.04 0.85 -11.40
C ARG A 6 -2.29 1.30 -10.16
N ILE A 7 -2.79 0.99 -8.96
CA ILE A 7 -2.13 1.30 -7.70
C ILE A 7 -0.80 0.54 -7.62
N ARG A 8 -0.81 -0.78 -7.83
CA ARG A 8 0.40 -1.63 -7.84
C ARG A 8 1.47 -1.10 -8.80
N LEU A 9 1.08 -0.71 -10.02
CA LEU A 9 2.01 -0.14 -10.99
C LEU A 9 2.61 1.19 -10.52
N LYS A 10 1.81 2.05 -9.86
CA LYS A 10 2.25 3.36 -9.37
C LYS A 10 3.21 3.28 -8.18
N ILE A 11 3.05 2.27 -7.32
CA ILE A 11 3.94 2.01 -6.18
C ILE A 11 5.06 1.00 -6.51
N ASN A 12 5.08 0.46 -7.74
CA ASN A 12 6.01 -0.56 -8.21
C ASN A 12 6.00 -1.84 -7.35
N ASP A 13 4.82 -2.22 -6.84
CA ASP A 13 4.62 -3.40 -5.98
C ASP A 13 4.25 -4.64 -6.81
N HIS A 14 5.28 -5.23 -7.42
CA HIS A 14 5.17 -6.45 -8.20
C HIS A 14 5.43 -7.69 -7.35
N LEU A 15 4.73 -8.78 -7.67
CA LEU A 15 4.98 -10.10 -7.10
C LEU A 15 6.41 -10.56 -7.43
N LYS A 16 7.21 -10.79 -6.40
CA LYS A 16 8.59 -11.26 -6.51
C LYS A 16 8.66 -12.73 -6.10
N PRO A 17 9.26 -13.61 -6.92
CA PRO A 17 9.47 -15.00 -6.53
C PRO A 17 10.59 -15.10 -5.49
N GLU A 18 10.39 -15.95 -4.48
CA GLU A 18 11.36 -16.26 -3.43
C GLU A 18 11.37 -17.76 -3.12
N ILE A 19 12.48 -18.24 -2.56
CA ILE A 19 12.62 -19.62 -2.11
C ILE A 19 13.23 -19.64 -0.71
N ASP A 20 12.45 -20.11 0.27
CA ASP A 20 12.95 -20.40 1.60
C ASP A 20 13.30 -21.88 1.73
N LYS A 21 14.39 -22.14 2.45
CA LYS A 21 14.90 -23.48 2.72
C LYS A 21 15.16 -23.62 4.21
N ASP A 22 14.48 -24.57 4.81
CA ASP A 22 14.65 -24.99 6.20
C ASP A 22 14.93 -26.49 6.26
N GLU A 23 15.26 -26.97 7.47
CA GLU A 23 15.52 -28.36 7.75
C GLU A 23 14.62 -28.83 8.90
N GLY A 24 14.03 -30.01 8.75
CA GLY A 24 13.27 -30.67 9.80
C GLY A 24 14.18 -31.26 10.88
N ASP A 25 13.71 -31.22 12.12
CA ASP A 25 14.37 -31.79 13.31
C ASP A 25 13.56 -32.95 13.94
N GLY A 26 12.44 -33.34 13.33
CA GLY A 26 11.53 -34.36 13.84
C GLY A 26 10.54 -33.89 14.90
N GLU A 27 10.62 -32.64 15.38
CA GLU A 27 9.78 -32.12 16.48
C GLU A 27 9.08 -30.80 16.12
N THR A 28 9.79 -29.90 15.44
CA THR A 28 9.32 -28.58 15.03
C THR A 28 8.30 -28.68 13.90
N ARG A 29 7.15 -28.06 14.12
CA ARG A 29 6.03 -28.05 13.18
C ARG A 29 5.79 -26.69 12.55
N ILE A 30 6.37 -25.64 13.13
CA ILE A 30 6.10 -24.26 12.74
C ILE A 30 7.36 -23.72 12.08
N PHE A 31 7.22 -23.33 10.82
CA PHE A 31 8.28 -22.75 10.01
C PHE A 31 7.86 -21.34 9.59
N LYS A 32 8.73 -20.37 9.83
CA LYS A 32 8.48 -18.97 9.50
C LYS A 32 9.23 -18.61 8.22
N LEU A 33 8.49 -18.09 7.25
CA LEU A 33 9.02 -17.62 5.98
C LEU A 33 9.64 -16.24 6.14
N THR A 34 10.56 -15.92 5.24
CA THR A 34 11.29 -14.64 5.24
C THR A 34 10.36 -13.46 4.98
N HIS A 35 9.32 -13.65 4.16
CA HIS A 35 8.40 -12.60 3.79
C HIS A 35 6.95 -12.88 4.19
N HIS A 36 6.18 -11.79 4.21
CA HIS A 36 4.75 -11.76 4.49
C HIS A 36 3.97 -11.56 3.18
N HIS A 37 2.64 -11.67 3.21
CA HIS A 37 1.77 -11.46 2.04
C HIS A 37 2.11 -12.34 0.83
N ILE A 38 2.01 -13.64 1.07
CA ILE A 38 2.44 -14.68 0.15
C ILE A 38 1.31 -15.10 -0.81
N GLN A 39 1.69 -15.36 -2.07
CA GLN A 39 0.83 -15.86 -3.15
C GLN A 39 1.58 -16.90 -3.98
N ASP A 40 0.86 -17.71 -4.76
CA ASP A 40 1.42 -18.73 -5.67
C ASP A 40 2.50 -19.60 -5.01
N TYR A 41 2.20 -20.24 -3.87
CA TYR A 41 3.18 -21.02 -3.11
C TYR A 41 3.15 -22.53 -3.42
N THR A 42 4.26 -23.18 -3.12
CA THR A 42 4.42 -24.63 -3.16
C THR A 42 5.37 -25.05 -2.05
N VAL A 43 4.95 -26.01 -1.22
CA VAL A 43 5.73 -26.55 -0.10
C VAL A 43 6.18 -27.97 -0.44
N LYS A 44 7.47 -28.25 -0.29
CA LYS A 44 8.06 -29.57 -0.49
C LYS A 44 8.85 -29.99 0.74
N VAL A 45 8.67 -31.24 1.17
CA VAL A 45 9.46 -31.85 2.24
C VAL A 45 10.23 -33.03 1.64
N ASN A 46 11.56 -33.00 1.75
CA ASN A 46 12.47 -33.96 1.13
C ASN A 46 12.16 -34.20 -0.36
N ASN A 47 11.94 -33.10 -1.10
CA ASN A 47 11.57 -33.08 -2.52
C ASN A 47 10.20 -33.69 -2.87
N VAL A 48 9.36 -33.99 -1.87
CA VAL A 48 7.97 -34.44 -2.05
C VAL A 48 7.03 -33.27 -1.79
N GLU A 49 6.20 -32.93 -2.77
CA GLU A 49 5.18 -31.89 -2.65
C GLU A 49 4.13 -32.28 -1.61
N GLN A 50 3.83 -31.33 -0.73
CA GLN A 50 2.89 -31.50 0.36
C GLN A 50 1.55 -30.89 -0.01
N ILE A 51 0.46 -31.45 0.52
CA ILE A 51 -0.90 -31.01 0.24
C ILE A 51 -1.38 -30.10 1.37
N GLU A 52 -1.79 -28.88 1.01
CA GLU A 52 -2.36 -27.94 1.96
C GLU A 52 -3.66 -28.48 2.58
N ASN A 53 -3.90 -28.16 3.86
CA ASN A 53 -4.98 -28.64 4.71
C ASN A 53 -4.98 -30.14 5.01
N THR A 54 -4.01 -30.88 4.45
CA THR A 54 -3.77 -32.30 4.78
C THR A 54 -2.45 -32.42 5.55
N ASP A 55 -1.36 -32.00 4.91
CA ASP A 55 0.01 -32.13 5.44
C ASP A 55 0.47 -30.88 6.18
N TYR A 56 -0.07 -29.70 5.82
CA TYR A 56 0.22 -28.43 6.47
C TYR A 56 -0.91 -27.41 6.30
N VAL A 57 -0.88 -26.37 7.11
CA VAL A 57 -1.68 -25.15 6.97
C VAL A 57 -0.72 -23.96 6.86
N ILE A 58 -1.03 -22.99 6.02
CA ILE A 58 -0.21 -21.78 5.84
C ILE A 58 -1.01 -20.52 6.15
N ASP A 59 -0.42 -19.65 6.96
CA ASP A 59 -0.86 -18.27 7.11
C ASP A 59 -0.12 -17.42 6.08
N THR A 60 -0.79 -17.12 4.96
CA THR A 60 -0.24 -16.33 3.85
C THR A 60 0.00 -14.87 4.24
N THR A 61 -0.68 -14.36 5.27
CA THR A 61 -0.53 -12.98 5.73
C THR A 61 0.75 -12.86 6.54
N ASN A 62 0.92 -13.72 7.54
CA ASN A 62 2.08 -13.69 8.43
C ASN A 62 3.28 -14.51 7.92
N GLY A 63 3.13 -15.27 6.83
CA GLY A 63 4.20 -16.10 6.28
C GLY A 63 4.60 -17.25 7.20
N VAL A 64 3.62 -17.95 7.77
CA VAL A 64 3.88 -19.04 8.73
C VAL A 64 3.27 -20.34 8.23
N ILE A 65 4.09 -21.39 8.12
CA ILE A 65 3.66 -22.74 7.78
C ILE A 65 3.58 -23.55 9.06
N THR A 66 2.46 -24.23 9.26
CA THR A 66 2.24 -25.17 10.36
C THR A 66 1.96 -26.56 9.80
N PHE A 67 2.92 -27.48 9.93
CA PHE A 67 2.75 -28.86 9.49
C PHE A 67 1.85 -29.66 10.44
N THR A 68 1.05 -30.58 9.89
CA THR A 68 0.24 -31.54 10.63
C THR A 68 1.12 -32.57 11.35
N THR A 69 2.24 -32.95 10.73
CA THR A 69 3.27 -33.83 11.30
C THR A 69 4.62 -33.16 11.15
N ALA A 70 5.45 -33.16 12.19
CA ALA A 70 6.79 -32.57 12.11
C ALA A 70 7.60 -33.26 11.00
N PRO A 71 8.25 -32.50 10.10
CA PRO A 71 9.20 -33.07 9.14
C PRO A 71 10.30 -33.84 9.88
N ALA A 72 10.64 -35.02 9.39
CA ALA A 72 11.65 -35.87 10.03
C ALA A 72 13.02 -35.17 10.09
N ASP A 73 13.84 -35.57 11.06
CA ASP A 73 15.20 -35.05 11.22
C ASP A 73 16.00 -35.21 9.91
N GLY A 74 16.62 -34.10 9.47
CA GLY A 74 17.40 -34.03 8.24
C GLY A 74 16.58 -33.90 6.95
N TYR A 75 15.24 -33.78 7.03
CA TYR A 75 14.42 -33.58 5.82
C TYR A 75 14.42 -32.10 5.43
N SER A 76 14.81 -31.81 4.18
CA SER A 76 14.76 -30.45 3.65
C SER A 76 13.32 -29.98 3.45
N VAL A 77 12.98 -28.83 4.03
CA VAL A 77 11.71 -28.13 3.82
C VAL A 77 11.98 -27.00 2.84
N ILE A 78 11.41 -27.08 1.64
CA ILE A 78 11.59 -26.07 0.59
C ILE A 78 10.24 -25.44 0.31
N THR A 79 10.16 -24.13 0.51
CA THR A 79 8.96 -23.34 0.20
C THR A 79 9.28 -22.38 -0.93
N GLN A 80 8.60 -22.55 -2.06
CA GLN A 80 8.68 -21.64 -3.19
C GLN A 80 7.44 -20.79 -3.20
N TYR A 81 7.57 -19.47 -3.31
CA TYR A 81 6.41 -18.59 -3.25
C TYR A 81 6.66 -17.24 -3.92
N LYS A 82 5.59 -16.47 -4.14
CA LYS A 82 5.68 -15.07 -4.53
C LYS A 82 5.20 -14.18 -3.40
N TYR A 83 5.80 -13.01 -3.24
CA TYR A 83 5.39 -12.03 -2.24
C TYR A 83 5.28 -10.63 -2.85
N ALA A 84 4.47 -9.80 -2.21
CA ALA A 84 4.33 -8.38 -2.51
C ALA A 84 4.24 -7.59 -1.20
N GLY A 85 4.42 -6.26 -1.27
CA GLY A 85 4.24 -5.39 -0.11
C GLY A 85 2.80 -5.40 0.40
N PHE A 86 1.82 -5.48 -0.51
CA PHE A 86 0.40 -5.51 -0.17
C PHE A 86 -0.33 -6.68 -0.83
N THR A 87 -1.35 -7.18 -0.14
CA THR A 87 -2.38 -8.06 -0.71
C THR A 87 -3.41 -7.26 -1.53
N ASP A 88 -4.10 -7.92 -2.45
CA ASP A 88 -5.14 -7.25 -3.25
C ASP A 88 -6.30 -6.73 -2.38
N THR A 89 -6.63 -7.45 -1.30
CA THR A 89 -7.64 -7.04 -0.32
C THR A 89 -7.22 -5.78 0.43
N GLU A 90 -5.96 -5.67 0.86
CA GLU A 90 -5.47 -4.46 1.52
C GLU A 90 -5.50 -3.25 0.59
N ILE A 91 -5.09 -3.42 -0.66
CA ILE A 91 -5.17 -2.34 -1.66
C ILE A 91 -6.63 -1.94 -1.88
N GLN A 92 -7.56 -2.90 -1.94
CA GLN A 92 -8.97 -2.61 -2.10
C GLN A 92 -9.53 -1.85 -0.88
N ASN A 93 -9.19 -2.28 0.35
CA ASN A 93 -9.61 -1.59 1.57
C ASN A 93 -9.09 -0.14 1.61
N ILE A 94 -7.82 0.08 1.27
CA ILE A 94 -7.24 1.43 1.20
C ILE A 94 -7.95 2.27 0.13
N LEU A 95 -8.27 1.67 -1.02
CA LEU A 95 -9.01 2.35 -2.09
C LEU A 95 -10.43 2.74 -1.65
N ASP A 96 -11.13 1.85 -0.96
CA ASP A 96 -12.48 2.08 -0.45
C ASP A 96 -12.50 3.17 0.64
N GLU A 97 -11.48 3.19 1.51
CA GLU A 97 -11.34 4.22 2.54
C GLU A 97 -10.99 5.61 1.97
N GLN A 98 -10.12 5.65 0.96
CA GLN A 98 -9.61 6.92 0.42
C GLN A 98 -10.45 7.49 -0.73
N GLY A 99 -11.29 6.66 -1.36
CA GLY A 99 -12.21 7.04 -2.45
C GLY A 99 -11.55 7.49 -3.76
N SER A 100 -10.22 7.56 -3.82
CA SER A 100 -9.45 8.01 -4.98
C SER A 100 -8.14 7.24 -5.08
N ILE A 101 -7.79 6.83 -6.30
CA ILE A 101 -6.55 6.09 -6.62
C ILE A 101 -5.31 6.87 -6.14
N THR A 102 -5.28 8.19 -6.32
CA THR A 102 -4.12 9.01 -5.93
C THR A 102 -3.94 9.03 -4.41
N ASN A 103 -5.03 9.12 -3.66
CA ASN A 103 -4.98 9.12 -2.19
C ASN A 103 -4.61 7.74 -1.66
N ALA A 104 -5.14 6.67 -2.27
CA ALA A 104 -4.76 5.31 -1.95
C ALA A 104 -3.25 5.07 -2.18
N VAL A 105 -2.70 5.54 -3.31
CA VAL A 105 -1.25 5.48 -3.57
C VAL A 105 -0.43 6.22 -2.52
N ILE A 106 -0.87 7.40 -2.09
CA ILE A 106 -0.20 8.17 -1.03
C ILE A 106 -0.18 7.39 0.28
N GLU A 107 -1.29 6.77 0.68
CA GLU A 107 -1.34 5.95 1.90
C GLU A 107 -0.46 4.70 1.78
N CYS A 108 -0.49 4.00 0.65
CA CYS A 108 0.42 2.88 0.40
C CYS A 108 1.88 3.30 0.52
N ILE A 109 2.28 4.45 -0.05
CA ILE A 109 3.66 4.96 0.07
C ILE A 109 4.01 5.26 1.53
N LYS A 110 3.11 5.85 2.31
CA LYS A 110 3.34 6.12 3.74
C LYS A 110 3.56 4.82 4.53
N ILE A 111 2.76 3.79 4.26
CA ILE A 111 2.92 2.47 4.91
C ILE A 111 4.28 1.87 4.54
N LEU A 112 4.66 1.87 3.26
CA LEU A 112 5.98 1.39 2.83
C LEU A 112 7.13 2.19 3.46
N MET A 113 6.98 3.51 3.62
CA MET A 113 7.96 4.34 4.30
C MET A 113 8.10 3.97 5.78
N PHE A 114 6.98 3.68 6.45
CA PHE A 114 6.99 3.23 7.83
C PHE A 114 7.73 1.89 7.99
N ASP A 115 7.48 0.92 7.12
CA ASP A 115 8.19 -0.36 7.17
C ASP A 115 9.68 -0.21 6.86
N ALA A 116 10.04 0.60 5.85
CA ALA A 116 11.44 0.91 5.55
C ALA A 116 12.15 1.61 6.71
N SER A 117 11.44 2.43 7.50
CA SER A 117 11.98 3.09 8.68
C SER A 117 12.23 2.12 9.84
N ARG A 118 11.37 1.11 10.04
CA ARG A 118 11.58 0.08 11.08
C ARG A 118 12.84 -0.74 10.83
N GLN A 119 13.21 -0.97 9.57
CA GLN A 119 14.45 -1.66 9.22
C GLN A 119 15.72 -0.82 9.50
N PHE A 120 15.57 0.49 9.66
CA PHE A 120 16.67 1.43 9.89
C PHE A 120 17.11 1.49 11.35
N ASP A 121 16.17 1.39 12.29
CA ASP A 121 16.43 1.54 13.73
C ASP A 121 17.27 0.40 14.36
N TYR A 122 17.62 -0.67 13.60
CA TYR A 122 18.37 -1.80 14.12
C TYR A 122 19.91 -1.67 14.02
N ARG A 123 20.43 -0.53 13.57
CA ARG A 123 21.89 -0.28 13.51
C ARG A 123 22.28 0.92 14.38
N ILE A 124 22.46 0.70 15.68
CA ILE A 124 23.11 1.69 16.56
C ILE A 124 24.14 1.01 17.45
N ALA A 125 25.41 1.29 17.16
CA ALA A 125 26.45 1.35 18.19
C ALA A 125 27.54 2.39 17.87
N ASP A 126 27.86 2.70 16.60
CA ASP A 126 28.86 3.78 16.32
C ASP A 126 28.97 4.31 14.87
N GLU A 127 27.97 4.13 13.98
CA GLU A 127 28.04 4.61 12.59
C GLU A 127 26.93 5.63 12.27
N GLU A 128 27.30 6.65 11.48
CA GLU A 128 26.39 7.67 10.94
C GLU A 128 25.27 7.01 10.14
N VAL A 129 24.07 6.96 10.74
CA VAL A 129 22.94 6.25 10.13
C VAL A 129 22.38 7.14 9.01
N THR A 130 22.67 6.77 7.75
CA THR A 130 22.15 7.45 6.55
C THR A 130 20.88 6.76 6.07
N PRO A 131 19.72 7.44 5.94
CA PRO A 131 18.47 6.80 5.52
C PRO A 131 18.66 6.00 4.24
N SER A 132 18.07 4.80 4.21
CA SER A 132 18.19 3.90 3.07
C SER A 132 17.77 4.63 1.78
N GLN A 133 18.42 4.28 0.66
CA GLN A 133 18.05 4.84 -0.64
C GLN A 133 16.58 4.58 -0.96
N ILE A 134 16.03 3.47 -0.46
CA ILE A 134 14.60 3.12 -0.54
C ILE A 134 13.74 4.18 0.14
N PHE A 135 14.06 4.57 1.38
CA PHE A 135 13.30 5.59 2.10
C PHE A 135 13.35 6.95 1.40
N LYS A 136 14.52 7.34 0.86
CA LYS A 136 14.67 8.58 0.08
C LYS A 136 13.78 8.56 -1.17
N ASN A 137 13.82 7.47 -1.93
CA ASN A 137 13.00 7.30 -3.13
C ASN A 137 11.50 7.35 -2.82
N LEU A 138 11.06 6.67 -1.75
CA LEU A 138 9.65 6.70 -1.32
C LEU A 138 9.20 8.10 -0.89
N LYS A 139 10.07 8.85 -0.20
CA LYS A 139 9.79 10.24 0.18
C LYS A 139 9.64 11.14 -1.05
N GLU A 140 10.49 10.99 -2.06
CA GLU A 140 10.38 11.74 -3.31
C GLU A 140 9.08 11.40 -4.06
N MET A 141 8.70 10.12 -4.12
CA MET A 141 7.42 9.70 -4.69
C MET A 141 6.23 10.30 -3.95
N LEU A 142 6.27 10.33 -2.61
CA LEU A 142 5.21 10.93 -1.79
C LEU A 142 4.99 12.42 -2.13
N GLU A 143 6.07 13.19 -2.25
CA GLU A 143 5.99 14.62 -2.55
C GLU A 143 5.50 14.88 -3.99
N LEU A 144 5.85 14.02 -4.94
CA LEU A 144 5.31 14.07 -6.30
C LEU A 144 3.79 13.85 -6.33
N TYR A 145 3.27 12.88 -5.58
CA TYR A 145 1.84 12.60 -5.54
C TYR A 145 1.04 13.65 -4.76
N LYS A 146 1.60 14.21 -3.69
CA LYS A 146 0.98 15.34 -2.96
C LYS A 146 0.88 16.59 -3.82
N SER A 147 1.94 16.95 -4.55
CA SER A 147 1.93 18.13 -5.44
C SER A 147 0.98 17.97 -6.64
N SER A 148 0.67 16.72 -7.01
CA SER A 148 -0.29 16.40 -8.08
C SER A 148 -1.75 16.36 -7.62
N GLN A 149 -2.04 16.52 -6.32
CA GLN A 149 -3.41 16.67 -5.85
C GLN A 149 -3.98 18.00 -6.35
N THR A 150 -5.08 17.95 -7.10
CA THR A 150 -5.87 19.13 -7.40
C THR A 150 -6.52 19.62 -6.10
N PRO A 151 -6.45 20.92 -5.76
CA PRO A 151 -7.09 21.43 -4.56
C PRO A 151 -8.58 21.18 -4.66
N THR A 152 -9.13 20.50 -3.66
CA THR A 152 -10.58 20.31 -3.53
C THR A 152 -11.20 21.70 -3.37
N ILE A 153 -11.97 22.15 -4.36
CA ILE A 153 -12.78 23.37 -4.22
C ILE A 153 -13.89 23.02 -3.24
N ILE A 154 -13.69 23.36 -1.97
CA ILE A 154 -14.75 23.30 -0.96
C ILE A 154 -15.70 24.46 -1.31
N ASN A 155 -16.82 24.15 -1.96
CA ASN A 155 -17.94 25.09 -2.05
C ASN A 155 -18.47 25.34 -0.63
N ARG A 156 -17.92 26.34 0.05
CA ARG A 156 -18.49 26.86 1.28
C ARG A 156 -19.77 27.59 0.88
N ILE A 157 -20.91 26.91 1.00
CA ILE A 157 -22.20 27.58 1.05
C ILE A 157 -22.20 28.36 2.36
N ASN A 158 -21.75 29.62 2.32
CA ASN A 158 -21.75 30.47 3.50
C ASN A 158 -23.19 30.95 3.70
N GLU A 159 -23.83 30.56 4.80
CA GLU A 159 -25.21 30.92 5.14
C GLU A 159 -25.40 32.46 5.24
N HIS A 160 -24.31 33.21 5.42
CA HIS A 160 -24.32 34.67 5.43
C HIS A 160 -24.12 35.34 4.07
N TYR A 161 -23.75 34.58 3.03
CA TYR A 161 -23.72 35.07 1.65
C TYR A 161 -24.94 34.54 0.92
N LYS A 162 -26.01 35.34 0.90
CA LYS A 162 -27.02 35.18 -0.14
C LYS A 162 -26.38 35.59 -1.47
N PRO A 163 -26.50 34.79 -2.53
CA PRO A 163 -26.18 35.29 -3.86
C PRO A 163 -26.99 36.56 -4.08
N THR A 164 -26.32 37.61 -4.57
CA THR A 164 -27.00 38.85 -4.99
C THR A 164 -28.03 38.46 -6.04
N GLU A 165 -29.29 38.77 -5.76
CA GLU A 165 -30.30 38.82 -6.82
C GLU A 165 -29.84 39.93 -7.76
N ASP A 166 -29.58 39.58 -9.02
CA ASP A 166 -29.34 40.55 -10.08
C ASP A 166 -30.60 41.41 -10.17
N LEU A 167 -30.51 42.65 -9.68
CA LEU A 167 -31.53 43.68 -9.94
C LEU A 167 -31.36 44.12 -11.39
N ASP A 168 -31.85 43.30 -12.31
CA ASP A 168 -32.12 43.68 -13.69
C ASP A 168 -33.25 44.73 -13.69
N ASP A 169 -32.96 46.00 -13.35
CA ASP A 169 -33.71 47.17 -13.87
C ASP A 169 -33.29 48.57 -13.35
N ASP A 170 -32.10 48.76 -12.74
CA ASP A 170 -31.62 50.12 -12.49
C ASP A 170 -31.01 50.71 -13.79
N ASP A 171 -31.88 51.17 -14.68
CA ASP A 171 -31.54 52.00 -15.84
C ASP A 171 -30.91 53.32 -15.35
N LEU A 172 -29.58 53.34 -15.29
CA LEU A 172 -28.76 54.50 -14.91
C LEU A 172 -28.61 55.54 -16.03
N THR A 173 -29.49 55.57 -17.03
CA THR A 173 -29.47 56.65 -18.03
C THR A 173 -29.94 57.96 -17.40
N ARG A 174 -28.96 58.81 -17.05
CA ARG A 174 -29.17 60.22 -16.72
C ARG A 174 -29.84 60.94 -17.90
N ILE A 175 -31.16 61.09 -17.86
CA ILE A 175 -31.86 62.12 -18.63
C ILE A 175 -31.57 63.46 -17.94
N ASP A 176 -30.53 64.13 -18.43
CA ASP A 176 -30.25 65.53 -18.18
C ASP A 176 -30.93 66.34 -19.30
N THR A 177 -32.17 66.75 -19.06
CA THR A 177 -32.88 67.70 -19.94
C THR A 177 -33.48 68.81 -19.08
N GLY A 178 -32.71 69.89 -18.94
CA GLY A 178 -33.10 71.11 -18.27
C GLY A 178 -32.31 72.31 -18.76
N LEU A 179 -32.25 72.51 -20.08
CA LEU A 179 -31.80 73.74 -20.73
C LEU A 179 -32.81 74.09 -21.82
N GLU A 180 -33.77 74.94 -21.47
CA GLU A 180 -34.50 75.75 -22.45
C GLU A 180 -34.36 77.22 -22.02
N ASP A 181 -34.05 78.05 -23.01
CA ASP A 181 -33.84 79.51 -22.96
C ASP A 181 -35.10 80.31 -22.59
#